data_AF-A0AA41R0M6-F1
#
_entry.id   AF-A0AA41R0M6-F1
#
_cell.length_a   1.000
_cell.length_b   1.000
_cell.length_c   1.000
_cell.angle_alpha   90.00
_cell.angle_beta   90.00
_cell.angle_gamma   90.00
#
_symmetry.space_group_name_H-M   'P 1'
#
loop_
_entity.id
_entity.type
_entity.pdbx_description
1 polymer ?
#
loop_
_entity_poly.entity_id
_entity_poly.type
_entity_poly.pdbx_seq_one_letter_code
_entity_poly.pdbx_strand_id
1 'polypeptide(L)'
;MMGNNSGMMSGGGNERVPRGAMSLSIDHAHIGQGSVSLLAANDGSISHELVVLPMSDSQAVGTRTISGDNKVEETGSLGEASSTCGAGAGDGIVPGSTSWVTLTLAPGRYEVVCNLPGHYAAGMYSELTVS
;
A
#
# COMPACT_ATOMS: atom_id res chain seq x y z
N MET A 1 -42.62 -12.94 -41.87
CA MET A 1 -41.59 -13.19 -40.84
C MET A 1 -40.99 -11.84 -40.48
N MET A 2 -41.32 -11.30 -39.31
CA MET A 2 -40.85 -10.01 -38.78
C MET A 2 -40.28 -10.23 -37.37
N GLY A 3 -39.27 -9.43 -37.00
CA GLY A 3 -38.70 -9.29 -35.64
C GLY A 3 -37.33 -9.97 -35.51
N ASN A 4 -36.19 -9.35 -35.77
CA ASN A 4 -35.53 -8.16 -35.18
C ASN A 4 -34.83 -8.43 -33.83
N ASN A 5 -33.49 -8.46 -33.92
CA ASN A 5 -32.43 -8.07 -33.00
C ASN A 5 -32.75 -8.03 -31.48
N SER A 6 -32.17 -8.96 -30.73
CA SER A 6 -31.92 -8.81 -29.30
C SER A 6 -30.41 -8.74 -29.08
N GLY A 7 -29.93 -7.53 -28.80
CA GLY A 7 -28.60 -7.31 -28.27
C GLY A 7 -28.50 -7.80 -26.83
N MET A 8 -27.31 -8.25 -26.45
CA MET A 8 -26.89 -8.30 -25.05
C MET A 8 -25.45 -7.77 -24.98
N MET A 9 -25.37 -6.54 -24.51
CA MET A 9 -24.18 -5.92 -23.94
C MET A 9 -23.87 -6.63 -22.62
N SER A 10 -22.69 -7.24 -22.51
CA SER A 10 -22.01 -7.44 -21.22
C SER A 10 -20.60 -6.88 -21.46
N GLY A 11 -20.27 -5.67 -21.04
CA GLY A 11 -20.49 -5.15 -19.70
C GLY A 11 -19.12 -5.13 -19.03
N GLY A 12 -18.25 -4.24 -19.51
CA GLY A 12 -16.95 -3.98 -18.91
C GLY A 12 -17.14 -3.43 -17.50
N GLY A 13 -16.98 -4.31 -16.51
CA GLY A 13 -16.88 -3.93 -15.11
C GLY A 13 -15.46 -3.50 -14.83
N ASN A 14 -15.17 -2.20 -14.98
CA ASN A 14 -14.14 -1.60 -14.15
C ASN A 14 -14.67 -1.72 -12.72
N GLU A 15 -14.29 -2.79 -12.03
CA GLU A 15 -14.61 -3.02 -10.63
C GLU A 15 -13.98 -1.88 -9.83
N ARG A 16 -14.76 -0.82 -9.67
CA ARG A 16 -14.46 0.28 -8.77
C ARG A 16 -14.47 -0.32 -7.38
N VAL A 17 -13.29 -0.73 -6.90
CA VAL A 17 -13.07 -0.96 -5.47
C VAL A 17 -13.67 0.24 -4.74
N PRO A 18 -14.65 0.04 -3.84
CA PRO A 18 -15.27 1.15 -3.13
C PRO A 18 -14.16 1.94 -2.44
N ARG A 19 -13.97 3.21 -2.84
CA ARG A 19 -13.09 4.14 -2.13
C ARG A 19 -13.63 4.24 -0.70
N GLY A 20 -12.93 3.60 0.24
CA GLY A 20 -13.34 3.48 1.63
C GLY A 20 -13.09 2.12 2.29
N ALA A 21 -12.85 1.05 1.52
CA ALA A 21 -12.54 -0.28 2.09
C ALA A 21 -11.03 -0.54 2.28
N MET A 22 -10.17 0.26 1.66
CA MET A 22 -8.72 0.08 1.64
C MET A 22 -8.05 1.21 2.44
N SER A 23 -7.41 0.85 3.54
CA SER A 23 -6.74 1.80 4.43
C SER A 23 -5.48 1.20 5.02
N LEU A 24 -4.48 2.04 5.25
CA LEU A 24 -3.31 1.72 6.05
C LEU A 24 -3.30 2.66 7.26
N SER A 25 -3.28 2.10 8.46
CA SER A 25 -3.15 2.86 9.70
C SER A 25 -1.84 2.51 10.39
N ILE A 26 -1.19 3.52 10.96
CA ILE A 26 -0.04 3.35 11.85
C ILE A 26 -0.46 3.81 13.25
N ASP A 27 0.00 3.09 14.27
CA ASP A 27 -0.28 3.40 15.67
C ASP A 27 0.55 4.59 16.18
N HIS A 28 1.73 4.81 15.60
CA HIS A 28 2.60 5.95 15.88
C HIS A 28 2.98 6.69 14.61
N ALA A 29 2.42 7.89 14.40
CA ALA A 29 2.77 8.75 13.27
C ALA A 29 4.09 9.53 13.46
N HIS A 30 4.60 9.57 14.68
CA HIS A 30 5.85 10.24 15.04
C HIS A 30 6.71 9.30 15.88
N ILE A 31 7.94 9.06 15.45
CA ILE A 31 8.88 8.17 16.15
C ILE A 31 10.29 8.79 16.21
N GLY A 32 11.14 8.24 17.08
CA GLY A 32 12.55 8.60 17.13
C GLY A 32 13.34 8.02 15.94
N GLN A 33 14.39 8.73 15.53
CA GLN A 33 15.38 8.21 14.58
C GLN A 33 16.15 6.98 15.10
N GLY A 34 16.75 6.22 14.18
CA GLY A 34 17.60 5.08 14.48
C GLY A 34 17.00 3.75 14.01
N SER A 35 17.34 2.67 14.73
CA SER A 35 16.88 1.31 14.39
C SER A 35 15.43 1.13 14.85
N VAL A 36 14.52 0.95 13.89
CA VAL A 36 13.08 0.83 14.09
C VAL A 36 12.59 -0.45 13.43
N SER A 37 11.78 -1.24 14.15
CA SER A 37 11.07 -2.37 13.58
C SER A 37 9.61 -2.00 13.35
N LEU A 38 9.15 -2.13 12.11
CA LEU A 38 7.77 -1.91 11.72
C LEU A 38 7.09 -3.27 11.57
N LEU A 39 6.07 -3.52 12.40
CA LEU A 39 5.21 -4.70 12.30
C LEU A 39 3.95 -4.34 11.54
N ALA A 40 3.70 -5.04 10.43
CA ALA A 40 2.48 -4.93 9.65
C ALA A 40 1.56 -6.11 9.98
N ALA A 41 0.31 -5.81 10.34
CA ALA A 41 -0.75 -6.79 10.50
C ALA A 41 -1.78 -6.62 9.38
N ASN A 42 -2.23 -7.74 8.81
CA ASN A 42 -3.31 -7.74 7.82
C ASN A 42 -4.63 -8.16 8.46
N ASP A 43 -5.43 -7.18 8.84
CA ASP A 43 -6.79 -7.36 9.36
C ASP A 43 -7.87 -7.35 8.26
N GLY A 44 -7.45 -7.26 6.99
CA GLY A 44 -8.31 -7.25 5.82
C GLY A 44 -8.65 -8.65 5.30
N SER A 45 -9.31 -8.68 4.14
CA SER A 45 -9.75 -9.92 3.48
C SER A 45 -8.93 -10.32 2.25
N ILE A 46 -7.91 -9.52 1.90
CA ILE A 46 -7.00 -9.76 0.76
C ILE A 46 -5.55 -9.53 1.19
N SER A 47 -4.57 -9.96 0.41
CA SER A 47 -3.16 -9.75 0.75
C SER A 47 -2.78 -8.27 0.78
N HIS A 48 -1.89 -7.90 1.69
CA HIS A 48 -1.36 -6.54 1.82
C HIS A 48 0.16 -6.56 1.99
N GLU A 49 0.79 -5.41 1.87
CA GLU A 49 2.22 -5.24 2.17
C GLU A 49 2.44 -3.87 2.77
N LEU A 50 3.62 -3.68 3.36
CA LEU A 50 4.10 -2.41 3.85
C LEU A 50 5.42 -2.09 3.17
N VAL A 51 5.51 -0.95 2.49
CA VAL A 51 6.73 -0.42 1.87
C VAL A 51 7.00 0.98 2.41
N VAL A 52 8.25 1.27 2.78
CA VAL A 52 8.62 2.58 3.35
C VAL A 52 9.38 3.41 2.31
N LEU A 53 8.76 4.50 1.87
CA LEU A 53 9.32 5.39 0.86
C LEU A 53 9.65 6.76 1.47
N PRO A 54 10.86 7.30 1.23
CA PRO A 54 11.15 8.69 1.57
C PRO A 54 10.15 9.65 0.91
N MET A 55 9.74 10.68 1.64
CA MET A 55 8.81 11.69 1.16
C MET A 55 9.46 13.08 1.30
N SER A 56 9.42 13.88 0.23
CA SER A 56 9.94 15.25 0.30
C SER A 56 9.05 16.14 1.16
N ASP A 57 9.60 17.21 1.73
CA ASP A 57 8.83 18.13 2.59
C ASP A 57 7.65 18.80 1.89
N SER A 58 7.72 18.96 0.56
CA SER A 58 6.64 19.55 -0.24
C SER A 58 5.61 18.54 -0.75
N GLN A 59 5.88 17.24 -0.63
CA GLN A 59 4.95 16.19 -1.07
C GLN A 59 3.88 15.94 -0.01
N ALA A 60 2.62 15.89 -0.46
CA ALA A 60 1.50 15.47 0.35
C ALA A 60 1.37 13.94 0.33
N VAL A 61 0.93 13.36 1.45
CA VAL A 61 0.61 11.93 1.52
C VAL A 61 -0.51 11.59 0.53
N GLY A 62 -0.44 10.43 -0.12
CA GLY A 62 -1.45 9.98 -1.07
C GLY A 62 -1.33 10.60 -2.47
N THR A 63 -0.28 11.37 -2.76
CA THR A 63 -0.12 12.06 -4.06
C THR A 63 1.00 11.51 -4.93
N ARG A 64 1.54 10.31 -4.65
CA ARG A 64 2.51 9.66 -5.54
C ARG A 64 1.87 9.35 -6.89
N THR A 65 2.65 9.52 -7.94
CA THR A 65 2.24 9.10 -9.28
C THR A 65 2.13 7.59 -9.33
N ILE A 66 1.02 7.11 -9.87
CA ILE A 66 0.78 5.70 -10.16
C ILE A 66 1.12 5.45 -11.63
N SER A 67 1.93 4.43 -11.91
CA SER A 67 2.39 4.08 -13.24
C SER A 67 1.87 2.69 -13.66
N GLY A 68 2.13 2.34 -14.93
CA GLY A 68 1.80 1.08 -15.64
C GLY A 68 0.91 0.06 -14.94
N ASP A 69 1.45 -0.65 -13.96
CA ASP A 69 0.87 -1.80 -13.26
C ASP A 69 -0.03 -1.43 -12.06
N ASN A 70 -0.51 -0.19 -12.01
CA ASN A 70 -1.29 0.37 -10.90
C ASN A 70 -0.51 0.42 -9.58
N LYS A 71 0.81 0.58 -9.66
CA LYS A 71 1.70 0.78 -8.52
C LYS A 71 2.33 2.16 -8.52
N VAL A 72 2.84 2.57 -7.36
CA VAL A 72 3.77 3.70 -7.26
C VAL A 72 5.20 3.23 -7.52
N GLU A 73 6.04 4.13 -8.00
CA GLU A 73 7.48 3.87 -8.14
C GLU A 73 8.14 3.69 -6.77
N GLU A 74 8.85 2.58 -6.59
CA GLU A 74 9.53 2.23 -5.33
C GLU A 74 11.01 2.63 -5.31
N THR A 75 11.43 3.42 -6.29
CA THR A 75 12.82 3.90 -6.35
C THR A 75 13.16 4.64 -5.06
N GLY A 76 14.19 4.17 -4.36
CA GLY A 76 14.61 4.72 -3.07
C GLY A 76 13.84 4.18 -1.86
N SER A 77 13.04 3.12 -2.03
CA SER A 77 12.45 2.36 -0.92
C SER A 77 13.53 1.94 0.08
N LEU A 78 13.23 2.13 1.36
CA LEU A 78 14.12 1.73 2.45
C LEU A 78 13.94 0.26 2.83
N GLY A 79 12.81 -0.33 2.46
CA GLY A 79 12.50 -1.73 2.69
C GLY A 79 11.00 -1.97 2.81
N GLU A 80 10.67 -3.24 2.92
CA GLU A 80 9.28 -3.71 2.94
C GLU A 80 9.06 -4.86 3.93
N ALA A 81 7.82 -4.99 4.38
CA ALA A 81 7.28 -6.14 5.07
C ALA A 81 6.15 -6.74 4.22
N SER A 82 6.46 -7.82 3.52
CA SER A 82 5.58 -8.54 2.61
C SER A 82 5.75 -10.06 2.72
N SER A 83 6.59 -10.55 3.63
CA SER A 83 6.77 -11.98 3.92
C SER A 83 5.74 -12.46 4.94
N THR A 84 4.75 -13.25 4.51
CA THR A 84 3.74 -13.82 5.43
C THR A 84 4.40 -14.58 6.58
N CYS A 85 4.10 -14.18 7.81
CA CYS A 85 4.67 -14.72 9.05
C CYS A 85 6.20 -14.66 9.11
N GLY A 86 6.80 -13.68 8.41
CA GLY A 86 8.24 -13.55 8.26
C GLY A 86 8.71 -12.11 8.16
N ALA A 87 10.04 -11.95 8.14
CA ALA A 87 10.69 -10.66 8.02
C ALA A 87 10.96 -10.31 6.55
N GLY A 88 10.80 -9.04 6.19
CA GLY A 88 11.26 -8.50 4.91
C GLY A 88 10.34 -8.83 3.73
N ALA A 89 10.97 -8.92 2.56
CA ALA A 89 10.33 -9.09 1.27
C ALA A 89 9.70 -10.49 1.05
N GLY A 90 8.62 -10.53 0.29
CA GLY A 90 7.81 -11.69 -0.04
C GLY A 90 6.66 -11.33 -0.99
N ASP A 91 5.67 -12.21 -1.11
CA ASP A 91 4.56 -12.06 -2.07
C ASP A 91 3.33 -11.32 -1.49
N GLY A 92 3.44 -10.82 -0.25
CA GLY A 92 2.38 -10.19 0.51
C GLY A 92 2.04 -10.93 1.81
N ILE A 93 1.45 -10.18 2.73
CA ILE A 93 0.90 -10.62 4.00
C ILE A 93 -0.52 -11.11 3.74
N VAL A 94 -0.78 -12.41 3.88
CA VAL A 94 -2.15 -12.97 3.72
C VAL A 94 -3.08 -12.51 4.87
N PRO A 95 -4.42 -12.58 4.69
CA PRO A 95 -5.38 -12.22 5.73
C PRO A 95 -5.11 -12.90 7.08
N GLY A 96 -5.21 -12.13 8.17
CA GLY A 96 -5.00 -12.60 9.54
C GLY A 96 -3.55 -12.90 9.92
N SER A 97 -2.59 -12.54 9.07
CA SER A 97 -1.15 -12.74 9.30
C SER A 97 -0.41 -11.42 9.50
N THR A 98 0.88 -11.54 9.84
CA THR A 98 1.78 -10.40 10.05
C THR A 98 3.07 -10.54 9.25
N SER A 99 3.75 -9.43 8.99
CA SER A 99 5.15 -9.37 8.54
C SER A 99 5.85 -8.20 9.22
N TRP A 100 7.18 -8.21 9.25
CA TRP A 100 7.94 -7.09 9.84
C TRP A 100 9.19 -6.76 9.06
N VAL A 101 9.66 -5.52 9.21
CA VAL A 101 10.92 -5.06 8.64
C VAL A 101 11.64 -4.17 9.65
N THR A 102 12.94 -4.34 9.79
CA THR A 102 13.78 -3.49 10.64
C THR A 102 14.63 -2.59 9.78
N LEU A 103 14.47 -1.27 9.96
CA LEU A 103 15.10 -0.23 9.16
C LEU A 103 15.89 0.72 10.08
N THR A 104 16.96 1.30 9.53
CA THR A 104 17.59 2.46 10.16
C THR A 104 17.02 3.72 9.52
N LEU A 105 16.19 4.45 10.26
CA LEU A 105 15.50 5.64 9.77
C LEU A 105 16.22 6.91 10.24
N ALA A 106 16.49 7.80 9.31
CA ALA A 106 17.01 9.14 9.59
C ALA A 106 15.85 10.11 9.88
N PRO A 107 16.10 11.28 10.48
CA PRO A 107 15.08 12.31 10.62
C PRO A 107 14.53 12.72 9.26
N GLY A 108 13.20 12.83 9.16
CA GLY A 108 12.52 13.15 7.91
C GLY A 108 11.09 12.63 7.84
N ARG A 109 10.47 12.82 6.67
CA ARG A 109 9.13 12.34 6.36
C ARG A 109 9.19 11.12 5.47
N TYR A 110 8.31 10.16 5.75
CA TYR A 110 8.16 8.93 5.01
C TYR A 110 6.71 8.71 4.68
N GLU A 111 6.46 8.09 3.54
CA GLU A 111 5.15 7.56 3.19
C GLU A 111 5.24 6.03 3.27
N VAL A 112 4.40 5.46 4.12
CA VAL A 112 4.23 4.02 4.30
C VAL A 112 3.06 3.61 3.43
N VAL A 113 3.27 2.67 2.50
CA VAL A 113 2.28 2.30 1.49
C VAL A 113 2.08 0.79 1.42
N CYS A 114 0.91 0.37 0.92
CA CYS A 114 0.77 -0.94 0.28
C CYS A 114 0.81 -0.72 -1.24
N ASN A 115 1.79 -1.34 -1.90
CA ASN A 115 2.04 -1.14 -3.32
C ASN A 115 1.62 -2.34 -4.19
N LEU A 116 0.80 -3.23 -3.65
CA LEU A 116 0.11 -4.23 -4.47
C LEU A 116 -0.79 -3.50 -5.48
N PRO A 117 -0.96 -4.03 -6.71
CA PRO A 117 -1.65 -3.32 -7.80
C PRO A 117 -3.00 -2.73 -7.38
N GLY A 118 -3.13 -1.41 -7.47
CA GLY A 118 -4.35 -0.66 -7.15
C GLY A 118 -4.58 -0.33 -5.67
N HIS A 119 -3.78 -0.86 -4.74
CA HIS A 119 -4.01 -0.69 -3.30
C HIS A 119 -3.71 0.75 -2.84
N TYR A 120 -2.60 1.32 -3.29
CA TYR A 120 -2.29 2.74 -3.07
C TYR A 120 -3.39 3.66 -3.62
N ALA A 121 -3.82 3.41 -4.87
CA ALA A 121 -4.90 4.16 -5.54
C ALA A 121 -6.23 4.14 -4.77
N ALA A 122 -6.46 3.06 -4.02
CA ALA A 122 -7.65 2.82 -3.23
C ALA A 122 -7.57 3.43 -1.81
N GLY A 123 -6.39 3.91 -1.38
CA GLY A 123 -6.20 4.60 -0.10
C GLY A 123 -5.23 3.94 0.88
N MET A 124 -4.46 2.92 0.49
CA MET A 124 -3.51 2.25 1.40
C MET A 124 -2.18 3.00 1.50
N TYR A 125 -2.19 4.10 2.23
CA TYR A 125 -1.00 4.86 2.59
C TYR A 125 -1.16 5.53 3.96
N SER A 126 -0.04 5.84 4.61
CA SER A 126 0.02 6.69 5.80
C SER A 126 1.35 7.45 5.84
N GLU A 127 1.37 8.58 6.51
CA GLU A 127 2.58 9.37 6.73
C GLU A 127 3.26 8.96 8.05
N LEU A 128 4.58 8.77 8.02
CA LEU A 128 5.42 8.55 9.19
C LEU A 128 6.46 9.67 9.28
N THR A 129 6.52 10.35 10.42
CA THR A 129 7.54 11.36 10.73
C THR A 129 8.58 10.79 11.68
N VAL A 130 9.85 11.03 11.38
CA VAL A 130 10.99 10.59 12.20
C VAL A 130 11.78 11.82 12.65
N SER A 131 12.13 11.89 13.94
CA SER A 131 12.89 13.00 14.54
C SER A 131 13.98 12.54 15.52
#